data_AF-A0A198A304-F1
#
_entry.id   AF-A0A198A304-F1
#
_cell.length_a   1.000
_cell.length_b   1.000
_cell.length_c   1.000
_cell.angle_alpha   90.00
_cell.angle_beta   90.00
_cell.angle_gamma   90.00
#
_symmetry.space_group_name_H-M   'P 1'
#
loop_
_entity.id
_entity.type
_entity.pdbx_description
1 polymer ?
#
loop_
_entity_poly.entity_id
_entity_poly.type
_entity_poly.pdbx_seq_one_letter_code
_entity_poly.pdbx_strand_id
1 'polypeptide(L)'
;MNIIVDIVRNALNHLYEEVFFTYISLNHDPNDFIKIMWSDNEGTYSAKEVFGDLHAADWSNILSIVNRVDLGMKLIPIKKAINDQIDSWLRYGISERERKFLERR
;
A
#
# COMPACT_ATOMS: atom_id res chain seq x y z
N MET A 1 -5.40 7.13 13.48
CA MET A 1 -4.27 7.23 12.54
C MET A 1 -4.74 7.59 11.13
N ASN A 2 -5.72 6.89 10.55
CA ASN A 2 -6.18 7.13 9.17
C ASN A 2 -6.60 8.58 8.87
N ILE A 3 -7.31 9.27 9.76
CA ILE A 3 -7.64 10.71 9.58
C ILE A 3 -6.38 11.57 9.43
N ILE A 4 -5.33 11.28 10.20
CA ILE A 4 -4.07 12.04 10.14
C ILE A 4 -3.39 11.78 8.80
N VAL A 5 -3.28 10.51 8.40
CA VAL A 5 -2.67 10.12 7.12
C VAL A 5 -3.44 10.71 5.95
N ASP A 6 -4.77 10.74 6.01
CA ASP A 6 -5.62 11.32 4.99
C ASP A 6 -5.42 12.84 4.85
N ILE A 7 -5.41 13.57 5.97
CA ILE A 7 -5.09 15.02 5.99
C ILE A 7 -3.68 15.26 5.44
N VAL A 8 -2.71 14.47 5.87
CA VAL A 8 -1.32 14.63 5.44
C VAL A 8 -1.20 14.37 3.94
N ARG A 9 -1.83 13.34 3.41
CA ARG A 9 -1.80 13.02 1.98
C ARG A 9 -2.49 14.08 1.12
N ASN A 10 -3.67 14.54 1.54
CA ASN A 10 -4.53 15.39 0.71
C ASN A 10 -4.28 16.90 0.90
N ALA A 11 -3.93 17.34 2.09
CA ALA A 11 -3.75 18.76 2.42
C ALA A 11 -2.29 19.14 2.71
N LEU A 12 -1.44 18.19 3.13
CA LEU A 12 -0.05 18.46 3.52
C LEU A 12 0.92 17.48 2.85
N ASN A 13 0.71 17.19 1.57
CA ASN A 13 1.41 16.13 0.83
C ASN A 13 2.95 16.18 0.96
N HIS A 14 3.53 17.37 1.07
CA HIS A 14 4.96 17.60 1.29
C HIS A 14 5.48 17.00 2.62
N LEU A 15 4.60 16.75 3.59
CA LEU A 15 4.92 16.11 4.88
C LEU A 15 4.66 14.60 4.89
N TYR A 16 4.11 14.02 3.82
CA TYR A 16 3.71 12.62 3.80
C TYR A 16 4.86 11.67 4.10
N GLU A 17 6.00 11.84 3.41
CA GLU A 17 7.17 11.00 3.66
C GLU A 17 7.71 11.19 5.09
N GLU A 18 7.71 12.41 5.62
CA GLU A 18 8.20 12.68 6.99
C GLU A 18 7.31 12.02 8.06
N VAL A 19 5.99 12.11 7.91
CA VAL A 19 5.02 11.44 8.81
C VAL A 19 5.15 9.93 8.71
N PHE A 20 5.28 9.41 7.49
CA PHE A 20 5.50 7.99 7.23
C PHE A 20 6.80 7.50 7.91
N PHE A 21 7.91 8.22 7.71
CA PHE A 21 9.19 7.91 8.32
C PHE A 21 9.17 7.96 9.84
N THR A 22 8.51 8.97 10.40
CA THR A 22 8.32 9.09 11.85
C THR A 22 7.56 7.87 12.39
N TYR A 23 6.49 7.45 11.70
CA TYR A 23 5.73 6.27 12.10
C TYR A 23 6.60 5.01 12.11
N ILE A 24 7.27 4.69 10.99
CA ILE A 24 8.04 3.43 10.89
C ILE A 24 9.30 3.42 11.77
N SER A 25 9.77 4.60 12.21
CA SER A 25 10.88 4.72 13.16
C SER A 25 10.44 4.39 14.60
N LEU A 26 9.16 4.60 14.92
CA LEU A 26 8.59 4.44 16.25
C LEU A 26 7.79 3.14 16.41
N ASN A 27 7.12 2.69 15.35
CA ASN A 27 6.26 1.51 15.35
C ASN A 27 6.69 0.50 14.27
N HIS A 28 7.04 -0.71 14.71
CA HIS A 28 7.46 -1.82 13.86
C HIS A 28 6.46 -2.98 13.87
N ASP A 29 5.26 -2.80 14.46
CA ASP A 29 4.21 -3.81 14.44
C ASP A 29 3.55 -3.88 13.05
N PRO A 30 3.73 -4.99 12.31
CA PRO A 30 3.12 -5.15 10.99
C PRO A 30 1.60 -5.12 11.02
N ASN A 31 0.96 -5.60 12.09
CA ASN A 31 -0.50 -5.67 12.18
C ASN A 31 -1.13 -4.29 12.31
N ASP A 32 -0.45 -3.36 12.98
CA ASP A 32 -0.90 -1.98 13.07
C ASP A 32 -0.57 -1.21 11.81
N PHE A 33 0.60 -1.45 11.22
CA PHE A 33 1.00 -0.81 9.97
C PHE A 33 0.03 -1.08 8.82
N ILE A 34 -0.44 -2.33 8.63
CA ILE A 34 -1.34 -2.69 7.51
C ILE A 34 -2.75 -2.11 7.64
N LYS A 35 -3.19 -1.71 8.84
CA LYS A 35 -4.51 -1.11 9.07
C LYS A 35 -4.54 0.37 8.67
N ILE A 36 -3.37 0.95 8.44
CA ILE A 36 -3.25 2.36 8.08
C ILE A 36 -3.35 2.51 6.57
N MET A 37 -4.15 3.49 6.14
CA MET A 37 -4.40 3.82 4.74
C MET A 37 -3.22 4.59 4.12
N TRP A 38 -2.08 3.91 3.95
CA TRP A 38 -0.89 4.49 3.32
C TRP A 38 -1.04 4.71 1.82
N SER A 39 -1.81 3.87 1.14
CA SER A 39 -2.07 3.96 -0.30
C SER A 39 -3.32 4.78 -0.63
N ASP A 40 -3.33 5.43 -1.80
CA ASP A 40 -4.33 6.45 -2.20
C ASP A 40 -5.62 5.86 -2.82
N ASN A 41 -5.87 4.58 -2.55
CA ASN A 41 -6.84 3.82 -3.33
C ASN A 41 -8.27 3.86 -2.80
N GLU A 42 -8.74 5.04 -2.40
CA GLU A 42 -10.16 5.29 -2.09
C GLU A 42 -10.95 5.81 -3.31
N GLY A 43 -10.34 5.79 -4.50
CA GLY A 43 -10.94 6.29 -5.75
C GLY A 43 -11.95 5.35 -6.43
N THR A 44 -12.76 5.92 -7.33
CA THR A 44 -13.62 5.14 -8.23
C THR A 44 -12.82 4.69 -9.44
N TYR A 45 -12.52 3.40 -9.55
CA TYR A 45 -11.79 2.84 -10.69
C TYR A 45 -12.71 2.57 -11.87
N SER A 46 -12.17 2.72 -13.07
CA SER A 46 -12.90 2.35 -14.28
C SER A 46 -13.01 0.83 -14.36
N ALA A 47 -14.12 0.32 -14.92
CA ALA A 47 -14.31 -1.13 -15.11
C ALA A 47 -13.23 -1.79 -16.01
N LYS A 48 -12.38 -0.99 -16.67
CA LYS A 48 -11.30 -1.44 -17.55
C LYS A 48 -10.02 -1.80 -16.78
N GLU A 49 -9.76 -1.14 -15.66
CA GLU A 49 -8.54 -1.35 -14.87
C GLU A 49 -8.64 -2.62 -14.03
N VAL A 50 -7.52 -3.32 -13.84
CA VAL A 50 -7.44 -4.47 -12.92
C VAL A 50 -7.08 -3.91 -11.55
N PHE A 51 -8.05 -3.88 -10.65
CA PHE A 51 -7.94 -3.35 -9.30
C PHE A 51 -6.79 -3.99 -8.52
N GLY A 52 -6.60 -5.30 -8.68
CA GLY A 52 -5.46 -5.99 -8.07
C GLY A 52 -4.10 -5.46 -8.50
N ASP A 53 -3.94 -5.09 -9.77
CA ASP A 53 -2.66 -4.54 -10.26
C ASP A 53 -2.40 -3.14 -9.70
N LEU A 54 -3.44 -2.31 -9.60
CA LEU A 54 -3.35 -0.95 -9.07
C LEU A 54 -2.95 -0.96 -7.59
N HIS A 55 -3.60 -1.79 -6.78
CA HIS A 55 -3.23 -1.92 -5.37
C HIS A 55 -1.85 -2.54 -5.18
N ALA A 56 -1.44 -3.51 -6.01
CA ALA A 56 -0.09 -4.06 -5.95
C ALA A 56 0.98 -3.00 -6.28
N ALA A 57 0.71 -2.13 -7.26
CA ALA A 57 1.60 -1.02 -7.61
C ALA A 57 1.75 -0.03 -6.44
N ASP A 58 0.65 0.31 -5.78
CA ASP A 58 0.66 1.20 -4.61
C ASP A 58 1.47 0.64 -3.44
N TRP A 59 1.27 -0.63 -3.09
CA TRP A 59 2.09 -1.27 -2.07
C TRP A 59 3.56 -1.40 -2.47
N SER A 60 3.84 -1.56 -3.77
CA SER A 60 5.21 -1.55 -4.30
C SER A 60 5.86 -0.16 -4.16
N ASN A 61 5.10 0.91 -4.37
CA ASN A 61 5.57 2.28 -4.12
C ASN A 61 5.91 2.45 -2.63
N ILE A 62 5.04 2.01 -1.72
CA ILE A 62 5.31 2.04 -0.27
C ILE A 62 6.58 1.25 0.07
N LEU A 63 6.76 0.05 -0.50
CA LEU A 63 7.97 -0.75 -0.30
C LEU A 63 9.23 0.00 -0.74
N SER A 64 9.16 0.71 -1.88
CA SER A 64 10.27 1.54 -2.37
C SER A 64 10.63 2.65 -1.37
N ILE A 65 9.63 3.30 -0.76
CA ILE A 65 9.83 4.32 0.27
C ILE A 65 10.54 3.71 1.49
N VAL A 66 10.03 2.58 2.01
CA VAL A 66 10.60 1.87 3.16
C VAL A 66 12.03 1.39 2.90
N ASN A 67 12.35 0.99 1.67
CA ASN A 67 13.70 0.55 1.31
C ASN A 67 14.73 1.68 1.22
N ARG A 68 14.30 2.93 1.04
CA ARG A 68 15.20 4.10 1.07
C ARG A 68 15.64 4.47 2.50
N VAL A 69 14.98 3.94 3.53
CA VAL A 69 15.25 4.27 4.93
C VAL A 69 16.23 3.29 5.55
N ASP A 70 17.31 3.82 6.11
CA ASP A 70 18.31 3.04 6.85
C ASP A 70 17.90 2.86 8.32
N LEU A 71 16.94 1.96 8.57
CA LEU A 71 16.57 1.50 9.91
C LEU A 71 17.00 0.03 10.16
N GLY A 72 17.86 -0.50 9.27
CA GLY A 72 18.40 -1.85 9.35
C GLY A 72 17.35 -2.95 9.48
N MET A 73 17.61 -3.94 10.34
CA MET A 73 16.76 -5.13 10.52
C MET A 73 15.39 -4.84 11.15
N LYS A 74 15.19 -3.67 11.77
CA LYS A 74 13.93 -3.33 12.46
C LYS A 74 12.74 -3.25 11.50
N LEU A 75 12.99 -2.97 10.22
CA LEU A 75 11.96 -2.90 9.18
C LEU A 75 11.63 -4.25 8.55
N ILE A 76 12.32 -5.34 8.89
CA ILE A 76 12.04 -6.67 8.31
C ILE A 76 10.55 -7.05 8.46
N PRO A 77 9.90 -6.91 9.64
CA PRO A 77 8.48 -7.23 9.79
C PRO A 77 7.56 -6.38 8.91
N ILE A 78 7.84 -5.08 8.81
CA ILE A 78 7.07 -4.13 7.98
C ILE A 78 7.23 -4.46 6.50
N LYS A 79 8.47 -4.69 6.03
CA LYS A 79 8.74 -5.09 4.64
C LYS A 79 8.07 -6.41 4.30
N LYS A 80 8.06 -7.38 5.21
CA LYS A 80 7.35 -8.64 5.02
C LYS A 80 5.84 -8.39 4.84
N ALA A 81 5.23 -7.62 5.74
CA ALA A 81 3.81 -7.31 5.65
C ALA A 81 3.43 -6.59 4.35
N ILE A 82 4.27 -5.67 3.86
CA ILE A 82 4.08 -5.02 2.56
C ILE A 82 4.14 -6.03 1.42
N ASN A 83 5.14 -6.92 1.40
CA ASN A 83 5.22 -7.96 0.36
C ASN A 83 4.01 -8.91 0.40
N ASP A 84 3.55 -9.30 1.59
CA ASP A 84 2.36 -10.13 1.76
C ASP A 84 1.10 -9.44 1.17
N GLN A 85 0.98 -8.11 1.31
CA GLN A 85 -0.06 -7.32 0.66
C GLN A 85 0.09 -7.29 -0.87
N ILE A 86 1.29 -7.01 -1.39
CA ILE A 86 1.58 -7.03 -2.83
C ILE A 86 1.15 -8.37 -3.44
N ASP A 87 1.60 -9.48 -2.85
CA ASP A 87 1.28 -10.82 -3.31
C ASP A 87 -0.23 -11.11 -3.28
N SER A 88 -0.92 -10.63 -2.25
CA SER A 88 -2.38 -10.76 -2.14
C SER A 88 -3.11 -10.03 -3.28
N TRP A 89 -2.70 -8.79 -3.56
CA TRP A 89 -3.29 -7.97 -4.62
C TRP A 89 -2.98 -8.50 -6.01
N LEU A 90 -1.77 -9.03 -6.24
CA LEU A 90 -1.41 -9.70 -7.50
C LEU A 90 -2.28 -10.94 -7.74
N ARG A 91 -2.48 -11.78 -6.72
CA ARG A 91 -3.40 -12.93 -6.80
C ARG A 91 -4.83 -12.48 -7.12
N TYR A 92 -5.31 -11.42 -6.46
CA TYR A 92 -6.62 -10.85 -6.75
C TYR A 92 -6.73 -10.36 -8.20
N GLY A 93 -5.69 -9.67 -8.72
CA GLY A 93 -5.67 -9.18 -10.10
C GLY A 93 -5.72 -10.31 -11.13
N ILE A 94 -5.12 -11.46 -10.84
CA ILE A 94 -5.26 -12.67 -11.67
C ILE A 94 -6.73 -13.13 -11.69
N SER A 95 -7.36 -13.32 -10.53
CA SER A 95 -8.77 -13.73 -10.44
C SER A 95 -9.72 -12.73 -11.10
N GLU A 96 -9.44 -11.43 -10.99
CA GLU A 96 -10.23 -10.39 -11.64
C GLU A 96 -10.14 -10.45 -13.17
N ARG A 97 -8.94 -10.69 -13.72
CA ARG A 97 -8.75 -10.92 -15.16
C ARG A 97 -9.51 -12.14 -15.65
N GLU A 98 -9.44 -13.26 -14.93
CA GLU A 98 -10.18 -14.49 -15.25
C GLU A 98 -11.69 -14.23 -15.28
N ARG A 99 -12.23 -13.56 -14.25
CA ARG A 99 -13.65 -13.19 -14.19
C ARG A 99 -14.05 -12.30 -15.37
N LYS A 100 -13.29 -11.23 -15.64
CA LYS A 100 -13.55 -10.32 -16.77
C LYS A 100 -13.48 -11.03 -18.13
N PHE A 101 -12.63 -12.04 -18.27
CA PHE A 101 -12.57 -12.85 -19.49
C PHE A 101 -13.83 -13.72 -19.65
N LEU A 102 -14.31 -14.35 -18.58
CA LEU A 102 -15.51 -15.19 -18.60
C LEU A 102 -16.80 -14.37 -18.83
N GLU A 103 -16.91 -13.19 -18.24
CA GLU A 103 -18.08 -12.29 -18.39
C GLU A 103 -18.19 -11.62 -19.77
N ARG A 104 -17.12 -11.65 -20.57
CA ARG A 104 -17.11 -11.13 -21.95
C ARG A 104 -17.60 -12.14 -22.99
N ARG A 105 -18.04 -13.33 -22.56
CA ARG A 105 -18.65 -14.34 -23.44
C ARG A 105 -20.12 -14.06 -23.73
#